data_AF-A0A7J9KC61-F1
#
_entry.id   AF-A0A7J9KC61-F1
#
_cell.length_a   1.000
_cell.length_b   1.000
_cell.length_c   1.000
_cell.angle_alpha   90.00
_cell.angle_beta   90.00
_cell.angle_gamma   90.00
#
_symmetry.space_group_name_H-M   'P 1'
#
loop_
_entity.id
_entity.type
_entity.pdbx_description
1 polymer ?
#
loop_
_entity_poly.entity_id
_entity_poly.type
_entity_poly.pdbx_seq_one_letter_code
_entity_poly.pdbx_strand_id
1 'polypeptide(L)'
;MFLLVDCIVSHLEFAFVVVYLDADTIVVKSIEDLFKCQKFCANLKHSERLNSGVMVVEPSEAVFNDMMSKVSTLPSYTGGDQGFLNSYYSDFPNAHVFDPNIPEEVLKSRPAPEMERLSTLYNADVGLYMLASKWMVDESELRVIHYTLGPLKPWDWWTSWLLKPVDVWQNVREQLKESLPGTGGGKNPNDELLVKFLFLLPFCALLFCFYRSFVQTGGSVCRTSLCNQIRHFYHIIRSSGTVAYTSVSSSSTINANSQFPNSAQNKVPAYLGAISVFVCFMAAVVSLGISISIVPRQVMPWTGLLLMYEWTFSIFFLSFGAFLHLIYLWGKREPGPVSSRMDPIDSDSRKGYRQASSCDIVTWYYGLGMAFLAIAAPSLPCIFGITALFMRLGLMVVGGLILAAFMTYASEHLAIRSFLKGLEDRNTTRSRSACFLC
;
A
#
# COMPACT_ATOMS: atom_id res chain seq x y z
N MET A 1 -18.14 -2.96 -23.37
CA MET A 1 -17.44 -3.33 -24.62
C MET A 1 -17.64 -4.82 -24.78
N PHE A 2 -18.69 -5.22 -25.49
CA PHE A 2 -19.06 -6.61 -25.69
C PHE A 2 -18.06 -7.22 -26.69
N LEU A 3 -17.22 -8.14 -26.23
CA LEU A 3 -16.52 -9.05 -27.13
C LEU A 3 -17.53 -10.15 -27.52
N LEU A 4 -18.43 -9.81 -28.45
CA LEU A 4 -19.05 -10.83 -29.28
C LEU A 4 -17.95 -11.30 -30.23
N VAL A 5 -17.47 -12.52 -30.03
CA VAL A 5 -16.79 -13.26 -31.08
C VAL A 5 -17.81 -13.41 -32.21
N ASP A 6 -17.51 -12.83 -33.37
CA ASP A 6 -18.27 -13.01 -34.61
C ASP A 6 -18.34 -14.51 -34.94
N CYS A 7 -19.33 -15.19 -34.39
CA CYS A 7 -19.70 -16.53 -34.81
C CYS A 7 -20.72 -16.35 -35.93
N ILE A 8 -20.28 -16.63 -37.15
CA ILE A 8 -21.06 -16.59 -38.38
C ILE A 8 -22.39 -17.33 -38.16
N VAL A 9 -23.48 -16.56 -38.07
CA VAL A 9 -24.85 -17.07 -38.07
C VAL A 9 -25.17 -17.46 -39.51
N SER A 10 -24.83 -18.70 -39.87
CA SER A 10 -25.36 -19.31 -41.09
C SER A 10 -25.71 -20.78 -40.83
N HIS A 11 -27.01 -21.02 -40.68
CA HIS A 11 -27.69 -22.30 -40.90
C HIS A 11 -27.25 -23.51 -40.06
N LEU A 12 -27.48 -23.50 -38.74
CA LEU A 12 -27.58 -24.72 -37.93
C LEU A 12 -28.68 -24.55 -36.87
N GLU A 13 -29.75 -25.33 -36.99
CA GLU A 13 -30.86 -25.47 -36.02
C GLU A 13 -30.41 -26.24 -34.77
N PHE A 14 -29.45 -25.70 -34.03
CA PHE A 14 -29.21 -26.11 -32.64
C PHE A 14 -29.55 -24.92 -31.75
N ALA A 15 -30.43 -25.12 -30.76
CA ALA A 15 -30.62 -24.16 -29.68
C ALA A 15 -29.26 -23.96 -29.01
N PHE A 16 -28.63 -22.81 -29.25
CA PHE A 16 -27.28 -22.52 -28.80
C PHE A 16 -27.35 -21.77 -27.48
N VAL A 17 -27.05 -22.45 -26.37
CA VAL A 17 -27.00 -21.82 -25.05
C VAL A 17 -25.65 -21.15 -24.86
N VAL A 18 -25.65 -19.91 -24.36
CA VAL A 18 -24.43 -19.14 -24.06
C VAL A 18 -24.30 -18.94 -22.56
N VAL A 19 -23.11 -19.21 -22.02
CA VAL A 19 -22.74 -18.81 -20.65
C VAL A 19 -21.96 -17.50 -20.73
N TYR A 20 -22.54 -16.44 -20.19
CA TYR A 20 -21.90 -15.14 -20.02
C TYR A 20 -21.21 -15.09 -18.65
N LEU A 21 -19.97 -14.62 -18.63
CA LEU A 21 -19.15 -14.39 -17.44
C LEU A 21 -18.57 -12.98 -17.50
N ASP A 22 -18.74 -12.19 -16.44
CA ASP A 22 -18.09 -10.89 -16.34
C ASP A 22 -16.56 -11.06 -16.26
N ALA A 23 -15.84 -10.04 -16.75
CA ALA A 23 -14.37 -10.06 -16.85
C ALA A 23 -13.65 -10.09 -15.50
N ASP A 24 -14.37 -9.88 -14.40
CA ASP A 24 -13.89 -9.97 -13.02
C ASP A 24 -14.45 -11.22 -12.30
N THR A 25 -14.72 -12.27 -13.07
CA THR A 25 -15.03 -13.61 -12.57
C THR A 25 -13.90 -14.59 -12.86
N ILE A 26 -13.81 -15.65 -12.05
CA ILE A 26 -12.87 -16.74 -12.27
C ILE A 26 -13.53 -18.09 -12.06
N VAL A 27 -13.36 -18.98 -13.03
CA VAL A 27 -13.86 -20.36 -13.01
C VAL A 27 -12.80 -21.23 -12.33
N VAL A 28 -13.17 -21.84 -11.19
CA VAL A 28 -12.27 -22.70 -10.39
C VAL A 28 -12.61 -24.20 -10.51
N LYS A 29 -13.78 -24.52 -11.07
CA LYS A 29 -14.21 -25.88 -11.42
C LYS A 29 -15.05 -25.87 -12.68
N SER A 30 -15.25 -27.05 -13.29
CA SER A 30 -16.14 -27.18 -14.46
C SER A 30 -17.53 -26.58 -14.19
N ILE A 31 -18.05 -25.89 -15.21
CA ILE A 31 -19.38 -25.28 -15.25
C ILE A 31 -20.19 -25.81 -16.43
N GLU A 32 -19.80 -26.94 -17.01
CA GLU A 32 -20.47 -27.54 -18.17
C GLU A 32 -21.94 -27.87 -17.91
N ASP A 33 -22.30 -28.11 -16.64
CA ASP A 33 -23.68 -28.33 -16.24
C ASP A 33 -24.56 -27.09 -16.41
N LEU A 34 -24.01 -25.87 -16.47
CA LEU A 34 -24.78 -24.66 -16.79
C LEU A 34 -25.43 -24.71 -18.18
N PHE A 35 -24.87 -25.48 -19.13
CA PHE A 35 -25.47 -25.64 -20.46
C PHE A 35 -26.76 -26.47 -20.46
N LYS A 36 -27.16 -27.07 -19.32
CA LYS A 36 -28.48 -27.69 -19.14
C LYS A 36 -29.58 -26.66 -18.85
N CYS A 37 -29.21 -25.43 -18.47
CA CYS A 37 -30.18 -24.33 -18.40
C CYS A 37 -30.56 -23.89 -19.81
N GLN A 38 -31.87 -23.86 -20.10
CA GLN A 38 -32.36 -23.74 -21.48
C GLN A 38 -32.55 -22.30 -21.94
N LYS A 39 -33.05 -21.39 -21.07
CA LYS A 39 -33.47 -20.03 -21.45
C LYS A 39 -32.69 -18.92 -20.77
N PHE A 40 -32.99 -18.64 -19.50
CA PHE A 40 -32.30 -17.59 -18.74
C PHE A 40 -31.98 -18.08 -17.32
N CYS A 41 -30.69 -18.19 -16.99
CA CYS A 41 -30.29 -18.46 -15.61
C CYS A 41 -29.33 -17.39 -15.12
N ALA A 42 -29.50 -16.96 -13.88
CA ALA A 42 -28.57 -16.06 -13.21
C ALA A 42 -28.51 -16.38 -11.71
N ASN A 43 -27.59 -15.78 -10.97
CA ASN A 43 -27.60 -15.93 -9.52
C ASN A 43 -28.51 -14.86 -8.87
N LEU A 44 -29.29 -15.26 -7.87
CA LEU A 44 -30.03 -14.33 -7.01
C LEU A 44 -29.19 -14.00 -5.77
N LYS A 45 -28.95 -12.70 -5.53
CA LYS A 45 -28.24 -12.21 -4.34
C LYS A 45 -29.18 -11.90 -3.18
N HIS A 46 -28.60 -11.53 -2.04
CA HIS A 46 -29.28 -11.25 -0.76
C HIS A 46 -30.33 -10.11 -0.79
N SER A 47 -30.53 -9.42 -1.91
CA SER A 47 -31.51 -8.31 -2.06
C SER A 47 -32.68 -8.64 -2.99
N GLU A 48 -32.96 -9.93 -3.21
CA GLU A 48 -33.97 -10.40 -4.18
C GLU A 48 -33.74 -9.83 -5.58
N ARG A 49 -32.47 -9.64 -5.93
CA ARG A 49 -32.03 -9.11 -7.23
C ARG A 49 -31.06 -10.07 -7.87
N LEU A 50 -31.20 -10.23 -9.18
CA LEU A 50 -30.25 -10.98 -9.97
C LEU A 50 -28.91 -10.25 -10.03
N ASN A 51 -27.84 -11.04 -10.11
CA ASN A 51 -26.52 -10.56 -10.48
C ASN A 51 -26.22 -10.99 -11.92
N SER A 52 -25.87 -10.01 -12.75
CA SER A 52 -25.60 -10.21 -14.18
C SER A 52 -24.19 -10.70 -14.50
N GLY A 53 -23.32 -10.87 -13.50
CA GLY A 53 -21.94 -11.28 -13.75
C GLY A 53 -21.75 -12.75 -14.11
N VAL A 54 -22.75 -13.59 -13.87
CA VAL A 54 -22.80 -14.96 -14.39
C VAL A 54 -24.22 -15.24 -14.84
N MET A 55 -24.39 -15.45 -16.14
CA MET A 55 -25.68 -15.72 -16.75
C MET A 55 -25.60 -16.85 -17.76
N VAL A 56 -26.69 -17.60 -17.90
CA VAL A 56 -26.95 -18.49 -19.02
C VAL A 56 -28.05 -17.84 -19.84
N VAL A 57 -27.86 -17.72 -21.15
CA VAL A 57 -28.80 -17.06 -22.05
C VAL A 57 -29.01 -17.88 -23.32
N GLU A 58 -30.27 -17.97 -23.76
CA GLU A 58 -30.64 -18.36 -25.12
C GLU A 58 -30.64 -17.10 -26.01
N PRO A 59 -29.73 -17.00 -26.99
CA PRO A 59 -29.75 -15.90 -27.95
C PRO A 59 -31.06 -15.91 -28.74
N SER A 60 -31.78 -14.79 -28.68
CA SER A 60 -33.04 -14.60 -29.40
C SER A 60 -33.13 -13.19 -29.93
N GLU A 61 -33.25 -13.04 -31.24
CA GLU A 61 -33.40 -11.74 -31.89
C GLU A 61 -34.65 -11.01 -31.39
N ALA A 62 -35.74 -11.75 -31.11
CA ALA A 62 -36.96 -11.18 -30.56
C ALA A 62 -36.74 -10.60 -29.16
N VAL A 63 -36.08 -11.36 -28.26
CA VAL A 63 -35.77 -10.88 -26.89
C VAL A 63 -34.79 -9.71 -26.94
N PHE A 64 -33.79 -9.76 -27.81
CA PHE A 64 -32.85 -8.65 -28.00
C PHE A 64 -33.56 -7.37 -28.46
N ASN A 65 -34.38 -7.45 -29.51
CA ASN A 65 -35.11 -6.29 -30.03
C ASN A 65 -36.10 -5.73 -28.99
N ASP A 66 -36.77 -6.59 -28.22
CA ASP A 66 -37.66 -6.17 -27.13
C ASP A 66 -36.88 -5.47 -26.01
N MET A 67 -35.74 -6.01 -25.57
CA MET A 67 -34.85 -5.35 -24.61
C MET A 67 -34.37 -3.98 -25.12
N MET A 68 -33.92 -3.91 -26.38
CA MET A 68 -33.44 -2.66 -26.99
C MET A 68 -34.54 -1.61 -27.09
N SER A 69 -35.78 -2.01 -27.37
CA SER A 69 -36.94 -1.10 -27.39
C SER A 69 -37.26 -0.51 -26.00
N LYS A 70 -36.86 -1.20 -24.93
CA LYS A 70 -37.12 -0.84 -23.52
C LYS A 70 -35.95 -0.16 -22.83
N VAL A 71 -34.76 -0.13 -23.41
CA VAL A 71 -33.53 0.43 -22.80
C VAL A 71 -33.70 1.87 -22.32
N SER A 72 -34.49 2.68 -23.01
CA SER A 72 -34.73 4.09 -22.67
C SER A 72 -35.94 4.33 -21.76
N THR A 73 -36.83 3.35 -21.63
CA THR A 73 -38.12 3.51 -20.93
C THR A 73 -38.21 2.72 -19.63
N LEU A 74 -37.51 1.57 -19.55
CA LEU A 74 -37.53 0.71 -18.39
C LEU A 74 -36.55 1.24 -17.32
N PRO A 75 -36.95 1.34 -16.04
CA PRO A 75 -36.08 1.89 -15.01
C PRO A 75 -34.87 0.98 -14.77
N SER A 76 -33.69 1.58 -14.58
CA SER A 76 -32.48 0.87 -14.14
C SER A 76 -31.91 1.56 -12.90
N TYR A 77 -31.97 0.88 -11.74
CA TYR A 77 -31.53 1.46 -10.47
C TYR A 77 -30.01 1.61 -10.35
N THR A 78 -29.23 0.94 -11.22
CA THR A 78 -27.77 1.09 -11.30
C THR A 78 -27.33 2.00 -12.44
N GLY A 79 -28.21 2.31 -13.39
CA GLY A 79 -27.84 2.93 -14.67
C GLY A 79 -27.04 1.99 -15.60
N GLY A 80 -26.89 0.72 -15.25
CA GLY A 80 -26.17 -0.30 -16.03
C GLY A 80 -27.02 -1.53 -16.37
N ASP A 81 -26.36 -2.57 -16.86
CA ASP A 81 -26.95 -3.85 -17.27
C ASP A 81 -27.70 -4.54 -16.14
N GLN A 82 -27.10 -4.66 -14.95
CA GLN A 82 -27.73 -5.36 -13.83
C GLN A 82 -29.07 -4.71 -13.44
N GLY A 83 -29.13 -3.38 -13.41
CA GLY A 83 -30.34 -2.65 -13.06
C GLY A 83 -31.43 -2.80 -14.11
N PHE A 84 -31.05 -2.79 -15.39
CA PHE A 84 -31.99 -3.00 -16.49
C PHE A 84 -32.53 -4.43 -16.50
N LEU A 85 -31.66 -5.43 -16.38
CA LEU A 85 -32.03 -6.85 -16.41
C LEU A 85 -32.93 -7.23 -15.23
N ASN A 86 -32.70 -6.67 -14.04
CA ASN A 86 -33.61 -6.86 -12.90
C ASN A 86 -35.02 -6.31 -13.17
N SER A 87 -35.14 -5.19 -13.88
CA SER A 87 -36.45 -4.64 -14.25
C SER A 87 -37.09 -5.41 -15.41
N TYR A 88 -36.30 -5.92 -16.34
CA TYR A 88 -36.78 -6.68 -17.50
C TYR A 88 -37.27 -8.07 -17.10
N TYR A 89 -36.52 -8.76 -16.25
CA TYR A 89 -36.88 -10.04 -15.65
C TYR A 89 -37.44 -9.84 -14.23
N SER A 90 -38.52 -9.05 -14.10
CA SER A 90 -39.06 -8.66 -12.79
C SER A 90 -39.53 -9.84 -11.92
N ASP A 91 -39.93 -10.95 -12.54
CA ASP A 91 -40.35 -12.17 -11.83
C ASP A 91 -39.19 -13.13 -11.50
N PHE A 92 -37.95 -12.77 -11.83
CA PHE A 92 -36.77 -13.60 -11.55
C PHE A 92 -36.63 -14.07 -10.09
N PRO A 93 -36.98 -13.27 -9.06
CA PRO A 93 -36.93 -13.73 -7.67
C PRO A 93 -37.81 -14.95 -7.40
N ASN A 94 -38.90 -15.10 -8.15
CA ASN A 94 -39.85 -16.21 -8.04
C ASN A 94 -39.44 -17.45 -8.85
N ALA A 95 -38.38 -17.37 -9.65
CA ALA A 95 -37.91 -18.48 -10.47
C ALA A 95 -37.45 -19.68 -9.61
N HIS A 96 -37.58 -20.89 -10.16
CA HIS A 96 -37.11 -22.10 -9.49
C HIS A 96 -35.59 -22.15 -9.43
N VAL A 97 -35.03 -22.84 -8.43
CA VAL A 97 -33.58 -23.06 -8.36
C VAL A 97 -33.19 -24.07 -9.44
N PHE A 98 -32.18 -23.73 -10.23
CA PHE A 98 -31.60 -24.63 -11.22
C PHE A 98 -30.95 -25.83 -10.52
N ASP A 99 -31.35 -27.04 -10.92
CA ASP A 99 -30.77 -28.30 -10.44
C ASP A 99 -30.07 -29.03 -11.60
N PRO A 100 -28.72 -29.08 -11.61
CA PRO A 100 -27.96 -29.73 -12.66
C PRO A 100 -28.07 -31.26 -12.67
N ASN A 101 -28.62 -31.86 -11.61
CA ASN A 101 -28.70 -33.32 -11.44
C ASN A 101 -30.02 -33.91 -11.92
N ILE A 102 -30.95 -33.10 -12.43
CA ILE A 102 -32.20 -33.59 -13.01
C ILE A 102 -31.88 -34.51 -14.20
N PRO A 103 -32.44 -35.73 -14.25
CA PRO A 103 -32.26 -36.62 -15.40
C PRO A 103 -32.80 -36.00 -16.69
N GLU A 104 -32.11 -36.25 -17.80
CA GLU A 104 -32.43 -35.69 -19.12
C GLU A 104 -33.87 -36.05 -19.58
N GLU A 105 -34.35 -37.24 -19.21
CA GLU A 105 -35.72 -37.70 -19.48
C GLU A 105 -36.78 -36.81 -18.81
N VAL A 106 -36.48 -36.32 -17.60
CA VAL A 106 -37.36 -35.42 -16.85
C VAL A 106 -37.32 -34.03 -17.47
N LEU A 107 -36.14 -33.55 -17.90
CA LEU A 107 -36.01 -32.26 -18.58
C LEU A 107 -36.82 -32.21 -19.88
N LYS A 108 -36.84 -33.30 -20.66
CA LYS A 108 -37.59 -33.40 -21.93
C LYS A 108 -39.10 -33.57 -21.76
N SER A 109 -39.57 -34.00 -20.59
CA SER A 109 -41.00 -34.26 -20.34
C SER A 109 -41.79 -33.01 -19.90
N ARG A 110 -41.10 -31.92 -19.55
CA ARG A 110 -41.71 -30.66 -19.12
C ARG A 110 -41.33 -29.50 -20.05
N PRO A 111 -42.15 -28.45 -20.16
CA PRO A 111 -41.75 -27.26 -20.87
C PRO A 111 -40.53 -26.61 -20.21
N ALA A 112 -39.65 -26.05 -21.03
CA ALA A 112 -38.49 -25.29 -20.59
C ALA A 112 -38.94 -24.12 -19.69
N PRO A 113 -38.40 -23.98 -18.46
CA PRO A 113 -38.68 -22.81 -17.65
C PRO A 113 -38.16 -21.55 -18.35
N GLU A 114 -38.93 -20.45 -18.31
CA GLU A 114 -38.47 -19.16 -18.86
C GLU A 114 -37.19 -18.67 -18.18
N MET A 115 -37.04 -18.98 -16.89
CA MET A 115 -35.87 -18.62 -16.11
C MET A 115 -35.68 -19.51 -14.88
N GLU A 116 -34.43 -19.66 -14.44
CA GLU A 116 -34.07 -20.38 -13.21
C GLU A 116 -32.96 -19.65 -12.42
N ARG A 117 -32.88 -19.91 -11.11
CA ARG A 117 -31.89 -19.32 -10.21
C ARG A 117 -30.71 -20.25 -10.03
N LEU A 118 -29.53 -19.79 -10.42
CA LEU A 118 -28.26 -20.43 -10.13
C LEU A 118 -27.95 -20.34 -8.64
N SER A 119 -27.47 -21.46 -8.08
CA SER A 119 -26.87 -21.49 -6.74
C SER A 119 -25.68 -20.54 -6.64
N THR A 120 -25.40 -20.05 -5.43
CA THR A 120 -24.23 -19.21 -5.11
C THR A 120 -22.90 -19.85 -5.49
N LEU A 121 -22.87 -21.19 -5.65
CA LEU A 121 -21.70 -21.92 -6.15
C LEU A 121 -21.20 -21.42 -7.52
N TYR A 122 -22.11 -20.94 -8.37
CA TYR A 122 -21.82 -20.46 -9.72
C TYR A 122 -21.60 -18.94 -9.80
N ASN A 123 -21.69 -18.21 -8.69
CA ASN A 123 -21.46 -16.76 -8.66
C ASN A 123 -21.14 -16.32 -7.23
N ALA A 124 -20.04 -16.84 -6.69
CA ALA A 124 -19.65 -16.60 -5.30
C ALA A 124 -19.12 -15.18 -5.11
N ASP A 125 -19.79 -14.41 -4.26
CA ASP A 125 -19.53 -12.99 -4.07
C ASP A 125 -18.34 -12.73 -3.12
N VAL A 126 -17.25 -12.17 -3.64
CA VAL A 126 -16.06 -11.81 -2.83
C VAL A 126 -16.39 -10.73 -1.80
N GLY A 127 -17.30 -9.80 -2.10
CA GLY A 127 -17.79 -8.81 -1.13
C GLY A 127 -18.49 -9.45 0.07
N LEU A 128 -19.29 -10.51 -0.16
CA LEU A 128 -19.90 -11.26 0.94
C LEU A 128 -18.87 -12.08 1.72
N TYR A 129 -17.89 -12.68 1.03
CA TYR A 129 -16.76 -13.34 1.66
C TYR A 129 -16.01 -12.41 2.62
N MET A 130 -15.79 -11.15 2.23
CA MET A 130 -15.12 -10.17 3.07
C MET A 130 -15.85 -9.89 4.38
N LEU A 131 -17.18 -9.75 4.31
CA LEU A 131 -18.01 -9.46 5.48
C LEU A 131 -18.07 -10.67 6.42
N ALA A 132 -18.16 -11.89 5.86
CA ALA A 132 -18.28 -13.13 6.63
C ALA A 132 -16.93 -13.74 7.03
N SER A 133 -15.82 -13.32 6.42
CA SER A 133 -14.48 -13.94 6.50
C SER A 133 -14.44 -15.44 6.13
N LYS A 134 -15.48 -15.92 5.43
CA LYS A 134 -15.62 -17.29 4.94
C LYS A 134 -16.57 -17.31 3.75
N TRP A 135 -16.49 -18.37 2.94
CA TRP A 135 -17.50 -18.63 1.93
C TRP A 135 -18.82 -19.03 2.59
N MET A 136 -19.94 -18.60 1.99
CA MET A 136 -21.29 -18.96 2.44
C MET A 136 -21.72 -20.35 1.95
N VAL A 137 -20.86 -21.01 1.19
CA VAL A 137 -21.01 -22.32 0.59
C VAL A 137 -19.74 -23.12 0.88
N ASP A 138 -19.78 -24.43 0.65
CA ASP A 138 -18.59 -25.26 0.76
C ASP A 138 -17.54 -24.80 -0.26
N GLU A 139 -16.34 -24.46 0.24
CA GLU A 139 -15.22 -24.01 -0.58
C GLU A 139 -14.79 -25.09 -1.57
N SER A 140 -14.91 -26.36 -1.18
CA SER A 140 -14.59 -27.47 -2.09
C SER A 140 -15.59 -27.61 -3.21
N GLU A 141 -16.79 -27.01 -3.15
CA GLU A 141 -17.82 -27.10 -4.20
C GLU A 141 -17.93 -25.83 -5.06
N LEU A 142 -17.16 -24.78 -4.73
CA LEU A 142 -17.14 -23.53 -5.49
C LEU A 142 -16.81 -23.77 -6.97
N ARG A 143 -17.50 -23.05 -7.85
CA ARG A 143 -17.31 -23.16 -9.30
C ARG A 143 -16.88 -21.85 -9.93
N VAL A 144 -17.52 -20.75 -9.56
CA VAL A 144 -17.17 -19.41 -10.04
C VAL A 144 -17.08 -18.43 -8.88
N ILE A 145 -15.98 -17.69 -8.82
CA ILE A 145 -15.77 -16.59 -7.89
C ILE A 145 -15.92 -15.27 -8.64
N HIS A 146 -16.66 -14.32 -8.09
CA HIS A 146 -16.92 -13.02 -8.68
C HIS A 146 -16.38 -11.90 -7.78
N TYR A 147 -15.45 -11.10 -8.30
CA TYR A 147 -14.80 -9.98 -7.61
C TYR A 147 -15.65 -8.69 -7.68
N THR A 148 -16.78 -8.75 -6.97
CA THR A 148 -17.87 -7.75 -6.95
C THR A 148 -17.54 -6.42 -6.28
N LEU A 149 -16.41 -6.34 -5.56
CA LEU A 149 -15.97 -5.13 -4.89
C LEU A 149 -15.37 -4.15 -5.91
N GLY A 150 -16.18 -3.19 -6.36
CA GLY A 150 -15.84 -2.26 -7.43
C GLY A 150 -14.42 -1.67 -7.37
N PRO A 151 -14.00 -1.04 -6.25
CA PRO A 151 -12.66 -0.45 -6.13
C PRO A 151 -11.52 -1.46 -5.94
N LEU A 152 -11.82 -2.72 -5.65
CA LEU A 152 -10.86 -3.73 -5.21
C LEU A 152 -10.83 -4.89 -6.21
N LYS A 153 -10.22 -4.63 -7.36
CA LYS A 153 -10.12 -5.60 -8.43
C LYS A 153 -8.88 -6.48 -8.29
N PRO A 154 -8.95 -7.75 -8.72
CA PRO A 154 -7.90 -8.72 -8.42
C PRO A 154 -6.62 -8.49 -9.21
N TRP A 155 -6.66 -7.76 -10.33
CA TRP A 155 -5.48 -7.36 -11.10
C TRP A 155 -4.69 -6.21 -10.48
N ASP A 156 -5.27 -5.49 -9.52
CA ASP A 156 -4.55 -4.43 -8.80
C ASP A 156 -3.67 -5.05 -7.72
N TRP A 157 -2.36 -4.81 -7.80
CA TRP A 157 -1.36 -5.45 -6.93
C TRP A 157 -1.64 -5.25 -5.43
N TRP A 158 -2.20 -4.10 -5.04
CA TRP A 158 -2.51 -3.79 -3.64
C TRP A 158 -3.70 -4.59 -3.10
N THR A 159 -4.59 -5.07 -3.96
CA THR A 159 -5.80 -5.78 -3.55
C THR A 159 -5.48 -7.12 -2.90
N SER A 160 -4.41 -7.81 -3.32
CA SER A 160 -3.96 -9.08 -2.71
C SER A 160 -3.62 -8.94 -1.22
N TRP A 161 -3.17 -7.76 -0.78
CA TRP A 161 -2.89 -7.47 0.62
C TRP A 161 -4.15 -7.34 1.49
N LEU A 162 -5.29 -7.02 0.86
CA LEU A 162 -6.57 -6.81 1.52
C LEU A 162 -7.48 -8.03 1.41
N LEU A 163 -7.45 -8.72 0.27
CA LEU A 163 -8.41 -9.75 -0.12
C LEU A 163 -7.72 -11.11 -0.32
N LYS A 164 -7.99 -12.07 0.59
CA LYS A 164 -7.45 -13.44 0.46
C LYS A 164 -7.85 -14.14 -0.87
N PRO A 165 -9.10 -14.05 -1.37
CA PRO A 165 -9.46 -14.72 -2.62
C PRO A 165 -8.69 -14.26 -3.85
N VAL A 166 -7.97 -13.13 -3.80
CA VAL A 166 -7.15 -12.66 -4.93
C VAL A 166 -5.99 -13.62 -5.23
N ASP A 167 -5.54 -14.41 -4.26
CA ASP A 167 -4.49 -15.41 -4.50
C ASP A 167 -4.94 -16.44 -5.56
N VAL A 168 -6.22 -16.82 -5.57
CA VAL A 168 -6.80 -17.70 -6.60
C VAL A 168 -6.65 -17.09 -7.99
N TRP A 169 -6.94 -15.79 -8.12
CA TRP A 169 -6.77 -15.05 -9.37
C TRP A 169 -5.32 -14.99 -9.82
N GLN A 170 -4.39 -14.63 -8.93
CA GLN A 170 -2.98 -14.51 -9.26
C GLN A 170 -2.37 -15.86 -9.65
N ASN A 171 -2.74 -16.94 -8.96
CA ASN A 171 -2.29 -18.30 -9.30
C ASN A 171 -2.71 -18.72 -10.71
N VAL A 172 -3.94 -18.40 -11.14
CA VAL A 172 -4.40 -18.67 -12.51
C VAL A 172 -3.73 -17.74 -13.51
N ARG A 173 -3.63 -16.44 -13.18
CA ARG A 173 -2.98 -15.42 -14.01
C ARG A 173 -1.55 -15.84 -14.40
N GLU A 174 -0.76 -16.32 -13.45
CA GLU A 174 0.63 -16.75 -13.68
C GLU A 174 0.75 -17.92 -14.65
N GLN A 175 -0.27 -18.78 -14.72
CA GLN A 175 -0.30 -19.95 -15.61
C GLN A 175 -0.79 -19.63 -17.03
N LEU A 176 -1.32 -18.41 -17.25
CA LEU A 176 -1.84 -18.02 -18.56
C LEU A 176 -0.73 -18.00 -19.61
N LYS A 177 -0.96 -18.75 -20.69
CA LYS A 177 -0.12 -18.69 -21.88
C LYS A 177 -0.22 -17.30 -22.51
N GLU A 178 0.83 -16.97 -23.24
CA GLU A 178 0.91 -15.76 -24.03
C GLU A 178 -0.18 -15.75 -25.12
N SER A 179 -1.02 -14.71 -25.10
CA SER A 179 -2.00 -14.45 -26.17
C SER A 179 -1.46 -13.47 -27.22
N LEU A 180 -0.58 -12.56 -26.79
CA LEU A 180 0.11 -11.56 -27.61
C LEU A 180 1.56 -11.46 -27.12
N PRO A 181 2.52 -11.04 -27.97
CA PRO A 181 3.92 -10.91 -27.58
C PRO A 181 4.13 -10.14 -26.25
N GLY A 182 4.69 -10.82 -25.26
CA GLY A 182 4.98 -10.37 -23.90
C GLY A 182 3.80 -10.34 -22.92
N THR A 183 2.63 -10.94 -23.25
CA THR A 183 1.46 -10.96 -22.34
C THR A 183 1.33 -12.21 -21.46
N GLY A 184 2.19 -13.21 -21.64
CA GLY A 184 2.19 -14.43 -20.84
C GLY A 184 2.28 -14.14 -19.33
N GLY A 185 1.50 -14.87 -18.52
CA GLY A 185 1.38 -14.59 -17.09
C GLY A 185 0.61 -13.30 -16.76
N GLY A 186 -0.19 -12.78 -17.69
CA GLY A 186 -0.91 -11.52 -17.56
C GLY A 186 0.02 -10.30 -17.47
N LYS A 187 1.17 -10.35 -18.14
CA LYS A 187 2.17 -9.28 -18.14
C LYS A 187 1.91 -8.27 -19.25
N ASN A 188 2.61 -7.14 -19.16
CA ASN A 188 2.58 -6.09 -20.17
C ASN A 188 4.03 -5.60 -20.42
N PRO A 189 4.55 -5.66 -21.65
CA PRO A 189 5.91 -5.25 -21.98
C PRO A 189 6.27 -3.82 -21.53
N ASN A 190 5.31 -2.90 -21.62
CA ASN A 190 5.52 -1.51 -21.22
C ASN A 190 5.66 -1.40 -19.70
N ASP A 191 4.82 -2.12 -18.95
CA ASP A 191 4.88 -2.15 -17.49
C ASP A 191 6.15 -2.85 -17.02
N GLU A 192 6.61 -3.91 -17.70
CA GLU A 192 7.89 -4.55 -17.38
C GLU A 192 9.08 -3.60 -17.54
N LEU A 193 9.10 -2.83 -18.63
CA LEU A 193 10.16 -1.84 -18.86
C LEU A 193 10.13 -0.75 -17.78
N LEU A 194 8.94 -0.26 -17.45
CA LEU A 194 8.75 0.74 -16.39
C LEU A 194 9.18 0.19 -15.02
N VAL A 195 8.81 -1.04 -14.67
CA VAL A 195 9.25 -1.71 -13.43
C VAL A 195 10.78 -1.83 -13.36
N LYS A 196 11.43 -2.24 -14.45
CA LYS A 196 12.91 -2.31 -14.51
C LYS A 196 13.53 -0.93 -14.29
N PHE A 197 12.97 0.11 -14.90
CA PHE A 197 13.44 1.48 -14.70
C PHE A 197 13.25 1.96 -13.25
N LEU A 198 12.06 1.76 -12.70
CA LEU A 198 11.72 2.14 -11.33
C LEU A 198 12.60 1.45 -10.28
N PHE A 199 12.98 0.19 -10.52
CA PHE A 199 13.86 -0.56 -9.64
C PHE A 199 15.33 -0.11 -9.75
N LEU A 200 15.81 0.19 -10.97
CA LEU A 200 17.21 0.56 -11.17
C LEU A 200 17.52 2.00 -10.73
N LEU A 201 16.57 2.93 -10.83
CA LEU A 201 16.82 4.35 -10.62
C LEU A 201 17.32 4.69 -9.20
N PRO A 202 16.67 4.26 -8.10
CA PRO A 202 17.14 4.57 -6.74
C PRO A 202 18.53 3.98 -6.48
N PHE A 203 18.80 2.77 -7.01
CA PHE A 203 20.11 2.14 -6.92
C PHE A 203 21.20 2.93 -7.66
N CYS A 204 20.93 3.36 -8.89
CA CYS A 204 21.84 4.22 -9.65
C CYS A 204 22.09 5.56 -8.95
N ALA A 205 21.06 6.18 -8.37
CA ALA A 205 21.18 7.42 -7.61
C ALA A 205 22.05 7.23 -6.35
N LEU A 206 21.86 6.14 -5.62
CA LEU A 206 22.70 5.78 -4.46
C LEU A 206 24.16 5.56 -4.88
N LEU A 207 24.41 4.77 -5.92
CA LEU A 207 25.75 4.54 -6.45
C LEU A 207 26.43 5.85 -6.88
N PHE A 208 25.71 6.75 -7.54
CA PHE A 208 26.23 8.06 -7.92
C PHE A 208 26.59 8.91 -6.69
N CYS A 209 25.74 8.91 -5.66
CA CYS A 209 26.02 9.58 -4.38
C CYS A 209 27.26 9.00 -3.68
N PHE A 210 27.40 7.68 -3.65
CA PHE A 210 28.59 7.00 -3.11
C PHE A 210 29.85 7.33 -3.89
N TYR A 211 29.79 7.28 -5.22
CA TYR A 211 30.91 7.64 -6.09
C TYR A 211 31.35 9.09 -5.87
N ARG A 212 30.40 10.04 -5.84
CA ARG A 212 30.70 11.45 -5.58
C ARG A 212 31.35 11.65 -4.20
N SER A 213 30.82 10.99 -3.18
CA SER A 213 31.39 11.03 -1.82
C SER A 213 32.82 10.46 -1.79
N PHE A 214 33.05 9.33 -2.46
CA PHE A 214 34.36 8.67 -2.57
C PHE A 214 35.40 9.55 -3.27
N VAL A 215 35.02 10.22 -4.37
CA VAL A 215 35.88 11.17 -5.09
C VAL A 215 36.20 12.39 -4.22
N GLN A 216 35.22 12.95 -3.52
CA GLN A 216 35.42 14.11 -2.64
C GLN A 216 36.30 13.83 -1.42
N THR A 217 36.33 12.59 -0.94
CA THR A 217 37.15 12.16 0.22
C THR A 217 38.47 11.48 -0.16
N GLY A 218 38.86 11.54 -1.44
CA GLY A 218 40.15 11.00 -1.90
C GLY A 218 40.33 9.51 -1.62
N GLY A 219 39.25 8.72 -1.64
CA GLY A 219 39.30 7.27 -1.47
C GLY A 219 39.45 6.75 -0.02
N SER A 220 39.37 7.60 1.00
CA SER A 220 39.60 7.21 2.41
C SER A 220 38.43 6.50 3.11
N VAL A 221 37.21 6.53 2.54
CA VAL A 221 35.96 6.11 3.22
C VAL A 221 35.89 4.60 3.50
N CYS A 222 36.52 3.76 2.66
CA CYS A 222 36.27 2.31 2.68
C CYS A 222 36.99 1.54 3.81
N ARG A 223 38.04 2.09 4.43
CA ARG A 223 38.87 1.34 5.42
C ARG A 223 38.58 1.64 6.89
N THR A 224 37.93 2.76 7.22
CA THR A 224 37.86 3.26 8.61
C THR A 224 36.45 3.54 9.13
N SER A 225 35.41 3.67 8.29
CA SER A 225 34.06 4.00 8.78
C SER A 225 33.24 2.75 9.17
N LEU A 226 33.01 1.82 8.24
CA LEU A 226 32.10 0.67 8.47
C LEU A 226 32.60 -0.32 9.53
N CYS A 227 33.89 -0.67 9.52
CA CYS A 227 34.49 -1.56 10.53
C CYS A 227 34.51 -0.94 11.94
N ASN A 228 34.70 0.38 12.05
CA ASN A 228 34.61 1.06 13.35
C ASN A 228 33.15 1.23 13.78
N GLN A 229 32.22 1.40 12.85
CA GLN A 229 30.77 1.46 13.14
C GLN A 229 30.25 0.13 13.67
N ILE A 230 30.62 -1.01 13.06
CA ILE A 230 30.24 -2.36 13.54
C ILE A 230 30.87 -2.64 14.92
N ARG A 231 32.14 -2.29 15.11
CA ARG A 231 32.84 -2.47 16.39
C ARG A 231 32.24 -1.59 17.50
N HIS A 232 31.83 -0.37 17.19
CA HIS A 232 31.17 0.54 18.14
C HIS A 232 29.73 0.09 18.47
N PHE A 233 28.98 -0.42 17.49
CA PHE A 233 27.65 -1.00 17.70
C PHE A 233 27.72 -2.23 18.61
N TYR A 234 28.71 -3.09 18.39
CA TYR A 234 29.01 -4.23 19.27
C TYR A 234 29.33 -3.77 20.71
N HIS A 235 30.04 -2.66 20.88
CA HIS A 235 30.33 -2.10 22.21
C HIS A 235 29.10 -1.47 22.88
N ILE A 236 28.22 -0.77 22.15
CA ILE A 236 26.98 -0.19 22.70
C ILE A 236 26.01 -1.29 23.14
N ILE A 237 25.84 -2.33 22.33
CA ILE A 237 24.98 -3.47 22.67
C ILE A 237 25.54 -4.19 23.91
N ARG A 238 26.87 -4.30 24.02
CA ARG A 238 27.53 -4.91 25.18
C ARG A 238 27.54 -4.02 26.44
N SER A 239 27.45 -2.70 26.30
CA SER A 239 27.39 -1.76 27.43
C SER A 239 25.98 -1.39 27.87
N SER A 240 24.95 -1.85 27.16
CA SER A 240 23.53 -1.61 27.49
C SER A 240 23.03 -2.54 28.60
N GLY A 241 23.77 -2.58 29.72
CA GLY A 241 23.22 -2.97 31.00
C GLY A 241 22.47 -1.77 31.59
N THR A 242 21.14 -1.84 31.60
CA THR A 242 20.23 -0.97 32.37
C THR A 242 20.12 0.48 31.88
N VAL A 243 19.35 0.72 30.81
CA VAL A 243 18.82 2.06 30.52
C VAL A 243 17.47 2.20 31.20
N ALA A 244 17.41 3.02 32.25
CA ALA A 244 16.16 3.37 32.93
C ALA A 244 15.28 4.22 32.01
N TYR A 245 14.08 3.70 31.71
CA TYR A 245 13.00 4.44 31.07
C TYR A 245 12.56 5.58 31.98
N THR A 246 12.67 6.83 31.52
CA THR A 246 11.91 7.95 32.10
C THR A 246 10.57 8.02 31.38
N SER A 247 9.53 7.53 32.06
CA SER A 247 8.14 7.68 31.66
C SER A 247 7.72 9.15 31.79
N VAL A 248 7.09 9.68 30.75
CA VAL A 248 6.35 10.94 30.84
C VAL A 248 5.01 10.61 31.48
N SER A 249 4.81 11.06 32.72
CA SER A 249 3.49 11.04 33.36
C SER A 249 2.74 12.32 33.04
N SER A 250 1.54 12.18 32.50
CA SER A 250 0.54 13.22 32.38
C SER A 250 -0.23 13.38 33.69
N SER A 251 -0.11 14.53 34.36
CA SER A 251 -1.23 15.30 34.97
C SER A 251 -0.74 16.46 35.85
N SER A 252 -1.56 17.51 35.82
CA SER A 252 -1.54 18.80 36.52
C SER A 252 -1.17 18.77 38.01
N THR A 253 -0.21 19.61 38.45
CA THR A 253 -0.36 20.54 39.58
C THR A 253 0.86 21.45 39.74
N ILE A 254 0.59 22.66 40.23
CA ILE A 254 1.48 23.79 40.50
C ILE A 254 2.52 23.43 41.58
N ASN A 255 3.83 23.57 41.30
CA ASN A 255 4.75 24.37 42.14
C ASN A 255 6.18 24.48 41.58
N ALA A 256 6.82 25.59 41.95
CA ALA A 256 8.10 26.07 41.47
C ALA A 256 9.33 25.29 41.98
N ASN A 257 10.43 25.45 41.23
CA ASN A 257 11.83 25.13 41.55
C ASN A 257 12.30 23.68 41.32
N SER A 258 12.66 23.39 40.07
CA SER A 258 13.79 22.52 39.73
C SER A 258 14.54 23.07 38.51
N GLN A 259 15.70 23.68 38.76
CA GLN A 259 16.60 24.24 37.75
C GLN A 259 17.22 23.13 36.89
N PHE A 260 16.68 22.94 35.69
CA PHE A 260 17.47 22.48 34.54
C PHE A 260 18.37 23.65 34.08
N PRO A 261 19.60 23.41 33.61
CA PRO A 261 20.47 24.48 33.15
C PRO A 261 19.90 25.12 31.87
N ASN A 262 19.23 26.28 32.07
CA ASN A 262 18.50 27.10 31.10
C ASN A 262 19.32 27.75 29.97
N SER A 263 20.47 27.21 29.56
CA SER A 263 21.33 27.86 28.54
C SER A 263 21.16 27.34 27.10
N ALA A 264 20.43 26.25 26.90
CA ALA A 264 20.20 25.65 25.57
C ALA A 264 18.81 25.98 24.98
N GLN A 265 17.76 26.14 25.81
CA GLN A 265 16.40 26.41 25.31
C GLN A 265 16.21 27.81 24.72
N ASN A 266 17.03 28.79 25.10
CA ASN A 266 16.95 30.15 24.54
C ASN A 266 17.54 30.30 23.12
N LYS A 267 18.01 29.21 22.49
CA LYS A 267 18.67 29.26 21.18
C LYS A 267 17.84 28.71 20.03
N VAL A 268 16.78 27.95 20.28
CA VAL A 268 16.00 27.25 19.25
C VAL A 268 14.65 27.95 19.05
N PRO A 269 14.22 28.25 17.81
CA PRO A 269 12.92 28.86 17.55
C PRO A 269 11.77 27.99 18.10
N ALA A 270 10.88 28.59 18.91
CA ALA A 270 9.81 27.86 19.60
C ALA A 270 8.83 27.12 18.66
N TYR A 271 8.65 27.62 17.44
CA TYR A 271 7.76 27.03 16.43
C TYR A 271 8.44 25.95 15.56
N LEU A 272 9.75 25.74 15.70
CA LEU A 272 10.51 24.82 14.84
C LEU A 272 9.98 23.38 14.92
N GLY A 273 9.65 22.92 16.14
CA GLY A 273 9.10 21.58 16.36
C GLY A 273 7.79 21.39 15.59
N ALA A 274 6.84 22.31 15.75
CA ALA A 274 5.54 22.25 15.08
C ALA A 274 5.66 22.29 13.54
N ILE A 275 6.53 23.14 13.00
CA ILE A 275 6.78 23.19 11.54
C ILE A 275 7.37 21.86 11.06
N SER A 276 8.34 21.29 11.79
CA SER A 276 8.96 20.02 11.44
C SER A 276 7.95 18.88 11.40
N VAL A 277 7.06 18.80 12.39
CA VAL A 277 5.98 17.81 12.43
C VAL A 277 5.11 17.94 11.18
N PHE A 278 4.64 19.14 10.88
CA PHE A 278 3.81 19.40 9.69
C PHE A 278 4.53 18.98 8.39
N VAL A 279 5.78 19.40 8.20
CA VAL A 279 6.57 19.07 7.01
C VAL A 279 6.83 17.56 6.92
N CYS A 280 7.07 16.88 8.04
CA CYS A 280 7.27 15.43 8.09
C CYS A 280 6.02 14.67 7.60
N PHE A 281 4.84 15.01 8.11
CA PHE A 281 3.59 14.37 7.67
C PHE A 281 3.25 14.68 6.21
N MET A 282 3.43 15.93 5.78
CA MET A 282 3.22 16.30 4.37
C MET A 282 4.18 15.55 3.45
N ALA A 283 5.46 15.46 3.82
CA ALA A 283 6.44 14.66 3.10
C ALA A 283 6.03 13.18 3.04
N ALA A 284 5.55 12.59 4.13
CA ALA A 284 5.10 11.20 4.15
C ALA A 284 3.89 10.94 3.23
N VAL A 285 2.86 11.79 3.31
CA VAL A 285 1.65 11.66 2.48
C VAL A 285 1.95 11.84 0.99
N VAL A 286 2.73 12.88 0.65
CA VAL A 286 3.14 13.12 -0.74
C VAL A 286 4.02 11.99 -1.25
N SER A 287 4.95 11.49 -0.45
CA SER A 287 5.82 10.37 -0.86
C SER A 287 5.02 9.10 -1.14
N LEU A 288 4.05 8.78 -0.27
CA LEU A 288 3.17 7.62 -0.46
C LEU A 288 2.29 7.79 -1.70
N GLY A 289 1.66 8.96 -1.86
CA GLY A 289 0.78 9.26 -3.00
C GLY A 289 1.49 9.17 -4.35
N ILE A 290 2.70 9.74 -4.45
CA ILE A 290 3.52 9.64 -5.67
C ILE A 290 3.89 8.18 -5.92
N SER A 291 4.32 7.45 -4.89
CA SER A 291 4.77 6.06 -5.02
C SER A 291 3.65 5.14 -5.51
N ILE A 292 2.43 5.28 -4.98
CA ILE A 292 1.27 4.53 -5.46
C ILE A 292 0.93 4.88 -6.91
N SER A 293 1.11 6.15 -7.30
CA SER A 293 0.77 6.65 -8.64
C SER A 293 1.74 6.21 -9.73
N ILE A 294 3.03 6.05 -9.41
CA ILE A 294 4.06 5.66 -10.39
C ILE A 294 4.16 4.14 -10.57
N VAL A 295 3.76 3.35 -9.58
CA VAL A 295 3.81 1.88 -9.67
C VAL A 295 2.65 1.39 -10.55
N PRO A 296 2.93 0.62 -11.63
CA PRO A 296 1.86 0.14 -12.51
C PRO A 296 0.87 -0.74 -11.76
N ARG A 297 -0.42 -0.58 -12.05
CA ARG A 297 -1.50 -1.28 -11.33
C ARG A 297 -1.43 -2.80 -11.49
N GLN A 298 -1.11 -3.27 -12.70
CA GLN A 298 -1.18 -4.67 -13.09
C GLN A 298 0.18 -5.38 -12.97
N VAL A 299 0.91 -5.17 -11.88
CA VAL A 299 2.13 -5.95 -11.56
C VAL A 299 1.80 -7.08 -10.58
N MET A 300 2.79 -7.93 -10.28
CA MET A 300 2.63 -8.92 -9.21
C MET A 300 2.51 -8.23 -7.84
N PRO A 301 1.70 -8.74 -6.90
CA PRO A 301 1.48 -8.13 -5.59
C PRO A 301 2.76 -7.72 -4.85
N TRP A 302 3.76 -8.60 -4.85
CA TRP A 302 5.05 -8.35 -4.20
C TRP A 302 5.90 -7.30 -4.91
N THR A 303 5.91 -7.30 -6.24
CA THR A 303 6.61 -6.29 -7.04
C THR A 303 6.05 -4.92 -6.77
N GLY A 304 4.72 -4.79 -6.77
CA GLY A 304 4.04 -3.53 -6.49
C GLY A 304 4.32 -3.03 -5.08
N LEU A 305 4.23 -3.90 -4.07
CA LEU A 305 4.52 -3.55 -2.68
C LEU A 305 5.96 -3.09 -2.49
N LEU A 306 6.93 -3.81 -3.06
CA LEU A 306 8.35 -3.50 -2.93
C LEU A 306 8.66 -2.13 -3.55
N LEU A 307 8.20 -1.88 -4.77
CA LEU A 307 8.40 -0.60 -5.45
C LEU A 307 7.70 0.54 -4.70
N MET A 308 6.49 0.32 -4.17
CA MET A 308 5.80 1.33 -3.37
C MET A 308 6.64 1.74 -2.15
N TYR A 309 7.17 0.77 -1.39
CA TYR A 309 8.02 1.09 -0.24
C TYR A 309 9.34 1.76 -0.64
N GLU A 310 10.03 1.20 -1.64
CA GLU A 310 11.30 1.75 -2.13
C GLU A 310 11.17 3.22 -2.51
N TRP A 311 10.15 3.56 -3.28
CA TRP A 311 9.90 4.93 -3.71
C TRP A 311 9.35 5.81 -2.60
N THR A 312 8.51 5.29 -1.72
CA THR A 312 7.98 6.06 -0.59
C THR A 312 9.13 6.50 0.31
N PHE A 313 10.02 5.57 0.67
CA PHE A 313 11.19 5.88 1.47
C PHE A 313 12.17 6.80 0.73
N SER A 314 12.44 6.55 -0.55
CA SER A 314 13.36 7.38 -1.34
C SER A 314 12.89 8.84 -1.41
N ILE A 315 11.61 9.07 -1.76
CA ILE A 315 11.04 10.42 -1.85
C ILE A 315 10.97 11.07 -0.47
N PHE A 316 10.61 10.30 0.57
CA PHE A 316 10.53 10.82 1.94
C PHE A 316 11.90 11.24 2.45
N PHE A 317 12.93 10.40 2.29
CA PHE A 317 14.29 10.72 2.73
C PHE A 317 14.87 11.90 1.96
N LEU A 318 14.57 12.03 0.65
CA LEU A 318 15.00 13.19 -0.13
C LEU A 318 14.29 14.47 0.33
N SER A 319 12.96 14.44 0.47
CA SER A 319 12.16 15.62 0.82
C SER A 319 12.36 16.07 2.26
N PHE A 320 12.15 15.19 3.24
CA PHE A 320 12.34 15.51 4.65
C PHE A 320 13.83 15.70 5.00
N GLY A 321 14.73 14.94 4.37
CA GLY A 321 16.18 15.15 4.50
C GLY A 321 16.63 16.51 3.97
N ALA A 322 16.08 16.97 2.83
CA ALA A 322 16.33 18.32 2.32
C ALA A 322 15.81 19.39 3.29
N PHE A 323 14.62 19.20 3.88
CA PHE A 323 14.11 20.08 4.94
C PHE A 323 15.07 20.15 6.14
N LEU A 324 15.50 19.00 6.69
CA LEU A 324 16.46 18.98 7.80
C LEU A 324 17.79 19.67 7.44
N HIS A 325 18.26 19.52 6.21
CA HIS A 325 19.44 20.23 5.72
C HIS A 325 19.22 21.75 5.65
N LEU A 326 18.04 22.22 5.25
CA LEU A 326 17.69 23.65 5.29
C LEU A 326 17.66 24.17 6.74
N ILE A 327 17.13 23.39 7.68
CA ILE A 327 17.13 23.73 9.11
C ILE A 327 18.57 23.80 9.67
N TYR A 328 19.44 22.88 9.26
CA TYR A 328 20.87 22.95 9.57
C TYR A 328 21.52 24.23 9.04
N LEU A 329 21.25 24.60 7.78
CA LEU A 329 21.76 25.84 7.19
C LEU A 329 21.20 27.08 7.89
N TRP A 330 19.95 27.04 8.36
CA TRP A 330 19.35 28.12 9.14
C TRP A 330 20.07 28.30 10.48
N GLY A 331 20.28 27.22 11.23
CA GLY A 331 21.06 27.26 12.48
C GLY A 331 22.48 27.81 12.26
N LYS A 332 23.10 27.48 11.13
CA LYS A 332 24.43 28.02 10.75
C LYS A 332 24.42 29.52 10.45
N ARG A 333 23.28 30.10 10.04
CA ARG A 333 23.15 31.53 9.67
C ARG A 333 22.67 32.42 10.82
N GLU A 334 22.00 31.87 11.83
CA GLU A 334 21.40 32.64 12.93
C GLU A 334 22.40 33.42 13.79
N PRO A 335 22.44 34.77 13.79
CA PRO A 335 23.43 35.57 14.52
C PRO A 335 23.52 35.19 16.02
N GLY A 336 24.71 34.81 16.47
CA GLY A 336 24.98 34.62 17.90
C GLY A 336 25.19 35.97 18.60
N PRO A 337 24.95 36.09 19.92
CA PRO A 337 25.23 37.31 20.64
C PRO A 337 26.71 37.70 20.52
N VAL A 338 26.96 39.01 20.41
CA VAL A 338 28.31 39.61 20.45
C VAL A 338 28.96 39.21 21.77
N SER A 339 30.09 38.51 21.70
CA SER A 339 30.91 38.17 22.88
C SER A 339 31.34 39.47 23.57
N SER A 340 30.75 39.78 24.72
CA SER A 340 31.33 40.73 25.66
C SER A 340 32.57 40.07 26.28
N ARG A 341 33.72 40.72 26.05
CA ARG A 341 35.06 40.49 26.61
C ARG A 341 35.16 39.49 27.78
N MET A 342 36.06 38.52 27.58
CA MET A 342 36.53 37.54 28.54
C MET A 342 37.58 38.18 29.46
N ASP A 343 37.44 38.03 30.78
CA ASP A 343 38.57 38.13 31.71
C ASP A 343 39.19 36.72 31.91
N PRO A 344 40.53 36.59 32.07
CA PRO A 344 41.22 35.32 31.95
C PRO A 344 41.61 34.75 33.31
N ILE A 345 40.99 33.66 33.77
CA ILE A 345 41.55 32.82 34.85
C ILE A 345 41.28 31.33 34.58
N ASP A 346 42.36 30.55 34.76
CA ASP A 346 42.53 29.10 34.83
C ASP A 346 42.49 28.24 33.56
N SER A 347 43.66 28.25 32.91
CA SER A 347 44.25 27.11 32.24
C SER A 347 44.60 25.98 33.22
N ASP A 348 43.78 24.92 33.27
CA ASP A 348 44.29 23.53 33.31
C ASP A 348 43.15 22.49 33.31
N SER A 349 42.93 21.84 32.16
CA SER A 349 42.50 20.43 32.05
C SER A 349 42.35 20.08 30.57
N ARG A 350 43.46 20.08 29.83
CA ARG A 350 43.51 19.54 28.48
C ARG A 350 43.71 18.02 28.55
N LYS A 351 42.70 17.28 28.97
CA LYS A 351 42.60 15.84 28.67
C LYS A 351 41.83 15.67 27.37
N GLY A 352 42.59 15.42 26.31
CA GLY A 352 42.11 15.29 24.94
C GLY A 352 41.11 14.14 24.77
N TYR A 353 39.83 14.46 24.77
CA TYR A 353 38.89 13.77 23.90
C TYR A 353 39.17 14.25 22.48
N ARG A 354 39.99 13.47 21.76
CA ARG A 354 40.11 13.59 20.31
C ARG A 354 38.71 13.65 19.74
N GLN A 355 38.49 14.70 18.97
CA GLN A 355 37.35 15.04 18.15
C GLN A 355 37.08 13.89 17.16
N ALA A 356 36.50 12.81 17.66
CA ALA A 356 35.99 11.74 16.83
C ALA A 356 34.77 12.31 16.11
N SER A 357 34.79 12.23 14.78
CA SER A 357 33.63 12.43 13.92
C SER A 357 32.46 11.59 14.46
N SER A 358 31.65 12.21 15.32
CA SER A 358 30.39 11.67 15.82
C SER A 358 29.45 11.56 14.63
N CYS A 359 29.57 10.46 13.88
CA CYS A 359 28.54 10.04 12.95
C CYS A 359 27.21 10.05 13.73
N ASP A 360 26.18 10.65 13.16
CA ASP A 360 25.00 11.11 13.87
C ASP A 360 24.06 9.95 14.27
N ILE A 361 24.52 9.08 15.17
CA ILE A 361 23.90 7.81 15.58
C ILE A 361 22.42 8.01 15.95
N VAL A 362 22.09 9.12 16.60
CA VAL A 362 20.72 9.46 17.00
C VAL A 362 19.81 9.74 15.80
N THR A 363 20.34 10.39 14.75
CA THR A 363 19.59 10.62 13.50
C THR A 363 19.23 9.30 12.83
N TRP A 364 20.17 8.34 12.84
CA TRP A 364 19.93 6.98 12.37
C TRP A 364 18.89 6.25 13.20
N TYR A 365 18.92 6.35 14.54
CA TYR A 365 17.92 5.71 15.39
C TYR A 365 16.50 6.19 15.09
N TYR A 366 16.29 7.50 14.94
CA TYR A 366 14.97 8.04 14.60
C TYR A 366 14.53 7.65 13.18
N GLY A 367 15.43 7.75 12.19
CA GLY A 367 15.13 7.34 10.82
C GLY A 367 14.79 5.85 10.69
N LEU A 368 15.59 4.98 11.30
CA LEU A 368 15.36 3.53 11.32
C LEU A 368 14.11 3.17 12.12
N GLY A 369 13.83 3.85 13.23
CA GLY A 369 12.60 3.67 14.00
C GLY A 369 11.35 4.00 13.19
N MET A 370 11.37 5.12 12.44
CA MET A 370 10.27 5.49 11.55
C MET A 370 10.08 4.44 10.44
N ALA A 371 11.17 4.01 9.79
CA ALA A 371 11.11 2.99 8.74
C ALA A 371 10.62 1.63 9.26
N PHE A 372 11.11 1.21 10.43
CA PHE A 372 10.68 -0.03 11.08
C PHE A 372 9.18 -0.01 11.38
N LEU A 373 8.67 1.06 12.00
CA LEU A 373 7.25 1.18 12.31
C LEU A 373 6.39 1.29 11.05
N ALA A 374 6.87 1.98 10.00
CA ALA A 374 6.17 2.10 8.73
C ALA A 374 6.01 0.75 8.01
N ILE A 375 6.93 -0.19 8.21
CA ILE A 375 6.84 -1.56 7.66
C ILE A 375 6.07 -2.48 8.63
N ALA A 376 6.35 -2.40 9.93
CA ALA A 376 5.76 -3.27 10.93
C ALA A 376 4.25 -3.03 11.05
N ALA A 377 3.80 -1.77 11.11
CA ALA A 377 2.38 -1.45 11.33
C ALA A 377 1.45 -2.09 10.29
N PRO A 378 1.70 -1.99 8.97
CA PRO A 378 0.90 -2.69 7.97
C PRO A 378 1.11 -4.22 7.94
N SER A 379 2.27 -4.72 8.39
CA SER A 379 2.63 -6.14 8.31
C SER A 379 2.14 -6.98 9.50
N LEU A 380 1.85 -6.35 10.65
CA LEU A 380 1.39 -7.04 11.87
C LEU A 380 0.21 -7.99 11.65
N PRO A 381 -0.85 -7.64 10.89
CA PRO A 381 -1.97 -8.56 10.67
C PRO A 381 -1.54 -9.84 9.95
N CYS A 382 -0.61 -9.75 9.00
CA CYS A 382 -0.07 -10.91 8.29
C CYS A 382 0.81 -11.77 9.22
N ILE A 383 1.64 -11.13 10.05
CA ILE A 383 2.51 -11.82 11.02
C ILE A 383 1.69 -12.65 12.02
N PHE A 384 0.56 -12.11 12.49
CA PHE A 384 -0.34 -12.81 13.41
C PHE A 384 -1.35 -13.75 12.72
N GLY A 385 -1.29 -13.89 11.39
CA GLY A 385 -2.22 -14.73 10.64
C GLY A 385 -3.69 -14.28 10.71
N ILE A 386 -3.94 -13.01 11.02
CA ILE A 386 -5.29 -12.46 11.10
C ILE A 386 -5.85 -12.42 9.68
N THR A 387 -6.96 -13.10 9.41
CA THR A 387 -7.64 -13.12 8.10
C THR A 387 -8.86 -12.23 8.05
N ALA A 388 -9.48 -11.95 9.20
CA ALA A 388 -10.69 -11.13 9.28
C ALA A 388 -10.41 -9.66 8.93
N LEU A 389 -11.12 -9.12 7.94
CA LEU A 389 -10.88 -7.77 7.39
C LEU A 389 -10.90 -6.70 8.48
N PHE A 390 -11.97 -6.63 9.27
CA PHE A 390 -12.14 -5.58 10.27
C PHE A 390 -11.05 -5.62 11.34
N MET A 391 -10.60 -6.81 11.72
CA MET A 391 -9.50 -6.98 12.66
C MET A 391 -8.15 -6.56 12.04
N ARG A 392 -7.92 -6.86 10.75
CA ARG A 392 -6.76 -6.35 10.01
C ARG A 392 -6.74 -4.83 9.98
N LEU A 393 -7.85 -4.21 9.56
CA LEU A 393 -7.98 -2.76 9.48
C LEU A 393 -7.81 -2.10 10.85
N GLY A 394 -8.42 -2.67 11.90
CA GLY A 394 -8.25 -2.18 13.27
C GLY A 394 -6.79 -2.20 13.72
N LEU A 395 -6.06 -3.29 13.45
CA LEU A 395 -4.65 -3.41 13.79
C LEU A 395 -3.76 -2.46 12.98
N MET A 396 -4.07 -2.25 11.68
CA MET A 396 -3.39 -1.27 10.84
C MET A 396 -3.61 0.16 11.35
N VAL A 397 -4.83 0.49 11.81
CA VAL A 397 -5.14 1.80 12.41
C VAL A 397 -4.34 2.01 13.70
N VAL A 398 -4.32 1.02 14.60
CA VAL A 398 -3.53 1.11 15.84
C VAL A 398 -2.04 1.26 15.53
N GLY A 399 -1.50 0.47 14.61
CA GLY A 399 -0.12 0.59 14.15
C GLY A 399 0.19 1.96 13.53
N GLY A 400 -0.75 2.49 12.75
CA GLY A 400 -0.66 3.83 12.15
C GLY A 400 -0.65 4.94 13.19
N LEU A 401 -1.44 4.83 14.27
CA LEU A 401 -1.40 5.78 15.39
C LEU A 401 -0.06 5.73 16.14
N ILE A 402 0.50 4.54 16.37
CA ILE A 402 1.82 4.37 16.98
C ILE A 402 2.90 5.00 16.10
N LEU A 403 2.86 4.73 14.80
CA LEU A 403 3.77 5.34 13.83
C LEU A 403 3.66 6.87 13.84
N ALA A 404 2.44 7.43 13.80
CA ALA A 404 2.22 8.87 13.82
C ALA A 404 2.76 9.53 15.10
N ALA A 405 2.53 8.90 16.26
CA ALA A 405 3.08 9.38 17.53
C ALA A 405 4.62 9.38 17.50
N PHE A 406 5.24 8.29 17.03
CA PHE A 406 6.69 8.21 16.92
C PHE A 406 7.25 9.20 15.90
N MET A 407 6.62 9.37 14.74
CA MET A 407 7.03 10.34 13.72
C MET A 407 6.95 11.78 14.23
N THR A 408 5.93 12.10 15.02
CA THR A 408 5.80 13.41 15.68
C THR A 408 7.02 13.68 16.56
N TYR A 409 7.31 12.76 17.48
CA TYR A 409 8.47 12.86 18.37
C TYR A 409 9.81 12.90 17.60
N ALA A 410 9.99 11.98 16.65
CA ALA A 410 11.21 11.87 15.86
C ALA A 410 11.47 13.14 15.03
N SER A 411 10.46 13.66 14.34
CA SER A 411 10.60 14.84 13.48
C SER A 411 10.96 16.11 14.25
N GLU A 412 10.36 16.33 15.42
CA GLU A 412 10.70 17.45 16.29
C GLU A 412 12.18 17.36 16.75
N HIS A 413 12.58 16.20 17.30
CA HIS A 413 13.94 15.99 17.77
C HIS A 413 14.99 16.11 16.65
N LEU A 414 14.69 15.60 15.46
CA LEU A 414 15.56 15.69 14.29
C LEU A 414 15.76 17.13 13.83
N ALA A 415 14.71 17.95 13.79
CA ALA A 415 14.82 19.35 13.38
C ALA A 415 15.57 20.20 14.41
N ILE A 416 15.25 20.07 15.69
CA ILE A 416 15.95 20.77 16.78
C ILE A 416 17.45 20.42 16.75
N ARG A 417 17.77 19.13 16.62
CA ARG A 417 19.15 18.66 16.55
C ARG A 417 19.88 19.20 15.31
N SER A 418 19.23 19.18 14.15
CA SER A 418 19.80 19.71 12.90
C SER A 418 20.13 21.19 13.03
N PHE A 419 19.23 21.97 13.64
CA PHE A 419 19.43 23.39 13.91
C PHE A 419 20.60 23.64 14.88
N LEU A 420 20.63 22.93 16.01
CA LEU A 420 21.70 23.05 17.01
C LEU A 420 23.08 22.67 16.44
N LYS A 421 23.13 21.62 15.61
CA LYS A 421 24.36 21.22 14.91
C LYS A 421 24.87 22.33 13.98
N GLY A 422 23.96 23.03 13.29
CA GLY A 422 24.31 24.20 12.48
C GLY A 422 24.93 25.33 13.31
N LEU A 423 24.38 25.61 14.50
CA LEU A 423 24.93 26.60 15.43
C LEU A 423 26.33 26.22 15.94
N GLU A 424 26.54 24.94 16.24
CA GLU A 424 27.80 24.42 16.78
C GLU A 424 28.94 24.42 15.74
N ASP A 425 28.65 23.99 14.51
CA ASP A 425 29.58 24.02 13.38
C ASP A 425 30.03 25.44 13.03
N ARG A 426 29.16 26.44 13.22
CA ARG A 426 29.55 27.84 13.05
C ARG A 426 30.57 28.27 14.10
N ASN A 427 30.31 27.95 15.37
CA ASN A 427 31.18 28.39 16.48
C ASN A 427 32.59 27.79 16.39
N THR A 428 32.70 26.53 15.96
CA THR A 428 33.99 25.88 15.69
C THR A 428 34.73 26.51 14.50
N THR A 429 34.01 26.91 13.44
CA THR A 429 34.62 27.61 12.30
C THR A 429 35.17 28.98 12.71
N ARG A 430 34.44 29.73 13.55
CA ARG A 430 34.85 31.06 14.05
C ARG A 430 36.03 30.99 15.04
N SER A 431 36.09 29.94 15.86
CA SER A 431 37.21 29.67 16.77
C SER A 431 38.52 29.33 16.02
N ARG A 432 38.45 28.60 14.91
CA ARG A 432 39.62 28.30 14.07
C ARG A 432 40.15 29.52 13.32
N SER A 433 39.27 30.41 12.83
CA SER A 433 39.71 31.66 12.17
C SER A 433 40.35 32.66 13.13
N ALA A 434 40.00 32.62 14.42
CA ALA A 434 40.60 33.50 15.44
C ALA A 434 42.00 33.06 15.88
N CYS A 435 42.42 31.81 15.60
CA CYS A 435 43.74 31.28 15.96
C CYS A 435 44.80 31.45 14.85
N PHE A 436 44.48 32.08 13.72
CA PHE A 436 45.44 32.38 12.63
C PHE A 436 45.94 33.83 12.64
N LEU A 437 45.57 34.61 13.65
CA LEU A 437 46.00 35.99 13.88
C LEU A 437 46.36 36.16 15.36
N CYS A 438 47.44 35.49 15.78
CA CYS A 438 48.27 35.85 16.93
C CYS A 438 49.71 35.49 16.61
#